data_AF-A0A1C4U1J2-F1
#
_entry.id   AF-A0A1C4U1J2-F1
#
_cell.length_a   1.000
_cell.length_b   1.000
_cell.length_c   1.000
_cell.angle_alpha   90.00
_cell.angle_beta   90.00
_cell.angle_gamma   90.00
#
_symmetry.space_group_name_H-M   'P 1'
#
loop_
_entity.id
_entity.type
_entity.pdbx_description
1 polymer ?
#
loop_
_entity_poly.entity_id
_entity_poly.type
_entity_poly.pdbx_seq_one_letter_code
_entity_poly.pdbx_strand_id
1 'polypeptide(L)'
;MSDAHLTQRSLADEPEPIDLTEEPIRLGNQDPEDGPGRAPRSRRRRIVLAVVLAAGLAGVGALGIAGWRVAQQKDTELSSPDTVAGLRRDDSERARSTAEYLRDGLSADIDLDRSFGTVYRDPADDKRSVLIFGGTTLLWQPERDLDTLFRLMTDETGKVTGLREVSPGRFGGVMKCGTTSGEGGDFAICGWADHGSVAMAMFPGRPVDSAGDLLRQIREGIQTRS
;
A
#
# COMPACT_ATOMS: atom_id res chain seq x y z
N MET A 1 92.67 64.00 56.88
CA MET A 1 93.81 63.48 57.65
C MET A 1 93.34 63.31 59.09
N SER A 2 93.76 62.21 59.71
CA SER A 2 93.52 61.76 61.09
C SER A 2 92.19 61.08 61.42
N ASP A 3 92.35 59.76 61.56
CA ASP A 3 91.58 58.80 62.33
C ASP A 3 91.16 59.30 63.72
N ALA A 4 90.07 58.73 64.24
CA ALA A 4 90.16 57.62 65.19
C ALA A 4 89.06 57.68 66.26
N HIS A 5 88.64 56.47 66.67
CA HIS A 5 88.13 56.14 68.00
C HIS A 5 86.74 56.69 68.37
N LEU A 6 85.88 56.01 69.13
CA LEU A 6 85.87 54.72 69.81
C LEU A 6 84.43 54.55 70.35
N THR A 7 84.01 53.31 70.49
CA THR A 7 83.00 52.83 71.46
C THR A 7 81.53 53.23 71.26
N GLN A 8 80.80 52.29 70.66
CA GLN A 8 79.35 52.26 70.55
C GLN A 8 78.72 51.93 71.92
N ARG A 9 77.80 52.79 72.38
CA ARG A 9 76.98 52.63 73.58
C ARG A 9 76.14 51.36 73.50
N SER A 10 76.04 50.66 74.62
CA SER A 10 75.01 49.64 74.86
C SER A 10 73.96 50.19 75.83
N LEU A 11 72.71 49.77 75.56
CA LEU A 11 71.52 49.67 76.41
C LEU A 11 70.34 50.61 76.11
N ALA A 12 69.22 49.91 75.92
CA ALA A 12 67.82 50.30 76.10
C ALA A 12 67.15 51.07 74.94
N ASP A 13 66.48 50.33 74.06
CA ASP A 13 65.02 50.48 73.83
C ASP A 13 64.51 49.32 72.96
N GLU A 14 63.76 48.38 73.54
CA GLU A 14 62.93 47.43 72.78
C GLU A 14 61.55 48.06 72.60
N PRO A 15 61.11 48.42 71.38
CA PRO A 15 59.74 48.87 71.16
C PRO A 15 58.74 47.70 71.10
N GLU A 16 57.55 47.95 71.64
CA GLU A 16 56.38 47.08 71.79
C GLU A 16 56.02 46.21 70.55
N PRO A 17 55.38 45.04 70.77
CA PRO A 17 55.04 44.10 69.71
C PRO A 17 53.92 44.60 68.78
N ILE A 18 54.09 44.21 67.51
CA ILE A 18 53.33 44.59 66.32
C ILE A 18 51.86 44.14 66.37
N ASP A 19 51.02 45.06 65.90
CA ASP A 19 49.57 45.06 65.75
C ASP A 19 49.00 43.83 65.02
N LEU A 20 47.95 43.23 65.60
CA LEU A 20 47.27 42.03 65.10
C LEU A 20 46.15 42.45 64.14
N THR A 21 46.49 42.40 62.84
CA THR A 21 45.64 41.91 61.74
C THR A 21 44.21 42.47 61.65
N GLU A 22 44.10 43.49 60.80
CA GLU A 22 43.21 43.57 59.63
C GLU A 22 41.92 42.72 59.64
N GLU A 23 40.81 43.46 59.67
CA GLU A 23 39.56 43.29 58.95
C GLU A 23 39.23 41.92 58.30
N PRO A 24 37.99 41.42 58.49
CA PRO A 24 37.59 40.15 57.89
C PRO A 24 37.59 40.24 56.37
N ILE A 25 38.40 39.38 55.74
CA ILE A 25 38.40 39.13 54.29
C ILE A 25 36.96 38.79 53.85
N ARG A 26 36.26 39.74 53.22
CA ARG A 26 35.01 39.52 52.50
C ARG A 26 35.33 38.91 51.14
N LEU A 27 35.47 37.59 51.10
CA LEU A 27 35.43 36.83 49.84
C LEU A 27 33.99 36.86 49.31
N GLY A 28 33.73 37.79 48.40
CA GLY A 28 32.58 37.74 47.51
C GLY A 28 32.75 36.55 46.57
N ASN A 29 32.14 35.42 46.90
CA ASN A 29 31.99 34.34 45.95
C ASN A 29 30.94 34.77 44.92
N GLN A 30 31.43 35.18 43.75
CA GLN A 30 30.69 35.09 42.50
C GLN A 30 30.11 33.69 42.36
N ASP A 31 28.82 33.60 42.03
CA ASP A 31 28.13 32.37 41.66
C ASP A 31 28.91 31.62 40.55
N PRO A 32 28.98 30.29 40.67
CA PRO A 32 28.84 29.45 39.49
C PRO A 32 27.67 28.49 39.66
N GLU A 33 26.79 28.58 38.66
CA GLU A 33 25.97 27.51 38.11
C GLU A 33 24.65 27.17 38.82
N ASP A 34 23.59 27.77 38.25
CA ASP A 34 22.24 27.22 38.13
C ASP A 34 22.24 25.68 37.96
N GLY A 35 22.01 24.96 39.06
CA GLY A 35 21.47 23.62 39.05
C GLY A 35 19.96 23.64 39.37
N PRO A 36 19.06 22.91 38.67
CA PRO A 36 19.25 22.05 37.52
C PRO A 36 18.48 22.60 36.31
N GLY A 37 19.20 22.97 35.26
CA GLY A 37 18.63 22.98 33.92
C GLY A 37 18.28 21.56 33.46
N ARG A 38 17.28 20.91 34.07
CA ARG A 38 16.54 19.84 33.40
C ARG A 38 15.83 20.51 32.23
N ALA A 39 16.56 20.68 31.13
CA ALA A 39 15.97 20.90 29.82
C ALA A 39 14.78 19.93 29.68
N PRO A 40 13.70 20.29 28.95
CA PRO A 40 12.45 19.53 28.88
C PRO A 40 12.61 18.24 28.06
N ARG A 41 13.57 17.40 28.46
CA ARG A 41 13.89 16.08 27.96
C ARG A 41 12.69 15.16 28.18
N SER A 42 11.89 15.41 29.22
CA SER A 42 10.60 14.73 29.43
C SER A 42 9.54 15.15 28.40
N ARG A 43 9.47 16.43 28.02
CA ARG A 43 8.47 16.91 27.06
C ARG A 43 8.79 16.45 25.65
N ARG A 44 10.05 16.58 25.21
CA ARG A 44 10.50 16.01 23.92
C ARG A 44 10.36 14.49 23.89
N ARG A 45 10.75 13.78 24.96
CA ARG A 45 10.58 12.31 25.04
C ARG A 45 9.10 11.90 25.03
N ARG A 46 8.21 12.65 25.70
CA ARG A 46 6.75 12.41 25.66
C ARG A 46 6.18 12.67 24.27
N ILE A 47 6.61 13.72 23.58
CA ILE A 47 6.20 14.01 22.20
C ILE A 47 6.67 12.90 21.26
N VAL A 48 7.94 12.49 21.33
CA VAL A 48 8.46 11.37 20.52
C VAL A 48 7.70 10.08 20.82
N LEU A 49 7.46 9.78 22.10
CA LEU A 49 6.70 8.58 22.49
C LEU A 49 5.25 8.63 21.97
N ALA A 50 4.60 9.80 22.02
CA ALA A 50 3.27 10.00 21.49
C ALA A 50 3.21 9.86 19.97
N VAL A 51 4.21 10.38 19.25
CA VAL A 51 4.33 10.23 17.79
C VAL A 51 4.56 8.76 17.42
N VAL A 52 5.43 8.05 18.14
CA VAL A 52 5.67 6.62 17.92
C VAL A 52 4.42 5.80 18.22
N LEU A 53 3.69 6.10 19.30
CA LEU A 53 2.41 5.45 19.62
C LEU A 53 1.35 5.73 18.56
N ALA A 54 1.23 6.99 18.12
CA ALA A 54 0.29 7.36 17.07
C ALA A 54 0.62 6.67 15.74
N ALA A 55 1.89 6.63 15.36
CA ALA A 55 2.36 5.91 14.18
C ALA A 55 2.16 4.39 14.31
N GLY A 56 2.41 3.83 15.49
CA GLY A 56 2.17 2.41 15.79
C GLY A 56 0.69 2.04 15.71
N LEU A 57 -0.19 2.84 16.30
CA LEU A 57 -1.65 2.65 16.23
C LEU A 57 -2.16 2.82 14.79
N ALA A 58 -1.65 3.79 14.03
CA ALA A 58 -1.97 3.96 12.62
C ALA A 58 -1.50 2.76 11.78
N GLY A 59 -0.30 2.26 12.04
CA GLY A 59 0.25 1.06 11.39
C GLY A 59 -0.57 -0.20 11.69
N VAL A 60 -0.90 -0.44 12.96
CA VAL A 60 -1.77 -1.56 13.37
C VAL A 60 -3.17 -1.43 12.77
N GLY A 61 -3.73 -0.22 12.72
CA GLY A 61 -5.03 0.04 12.09
C GLY A 61 -5.02 -0.25 10.58
N ALA A 62 -4.02 0.25 9.86
CA ALA A 62 -3.88 0.01 8.42
C ALA A 62 -3.66 -1.48 8.10
N LEU A 63 -2.76 -2.14 8.84
CA LEU A 63 -2.50 -3.58 8.69
C LEU A 63 -3.72 -4.43 9.08
N GLY A 64 -4.46 -4.03 10.11
CA GLY A 64 -5.71 -4.68 10.51
C GLY A 64 -6.79 -4.60 9.43
N ILE A 65 -6.99 -3.43 8.82
CA ILE A 65 -7.97 -3.26 7.73
C ILE A 65 -7.54 -4.05 6.49
N ALA A 66 -6.27 -4.00 6.11
CA ALA A 66 -5.76 -4.76 4.97
C ALA A 66 -5.88 -6.27 5.20
N GLY A 67 -5.46 -6.77 6.37
CA GLY A 67 -5.60 -8.17 6.75
C GLY A 67 -7.07 -8.63 6.80
N TRP A 68 -7.97 -7.78 7.27
CA TRP A 68 -9.41 -8.05 7.26
C TRP A 68 -9.99 -8.17 5.85
N ARG A 69 -9.58 -7.29 4.92
CA ARG A 69 -10.01 -7.36 3.51
C ARG A 69 -9.54 -8.65 2.84
N VAL A 70 -8.29 -9.05 3.08
CA VAL A 70 -7.76 -10.33 2.59
C VAL A 70 -8.55 -11.50 3.17
N ALA A 71 -8.80 -11.50 4.48
CA ALA A 71 -9.56 -12.55 5.15
C ALA A 71 -11.00 -12.67 4.62
N GLN A 72 -11.65 -11.57 4.25
CA GLN A 72 -12.99 -11.58 3.66
C GLN A 72 -13.04 -12.03 2.19
N GLN A 73 -11.90 -12.02 1.50
CA GLN A 73 -11.85 -12.24 0.04
C GLN A 73 -11.18 -13.56 -0.32
N LYS A 74 -10.37 -14.15 0.57
CA LYS A 74 -9.62 -15.39 0.30
C LYS A 74 -10.51 -16.58 -0.07
N ASP A 75 -11.71 -16.67 0.52
CA ASP A 75 -12.64 -17.78 0.30
C ASP A 75 -13.61 -17.43 -0.84
N THR A 76 -13.04 -17.07 -2.00
CA THR A 76 -13.81 -16.76 -3.21
C THR A 76 -13.98 -18.01 -4.05
N GLU A 77 -15.19 -18.19 -4.58
CA GLU A 77 -15.49 -19.19 -5.59
C GLU A 77 -16.03 -18.52 -6.85
N LEU A 78 -15.63 -19.06 -8.01
CA LEU A 78 -16.15 -18.66 -9.31
C LEU A 78 -16.85 -19.86 -9.94
N SER A 79 -18.09 -19.64 -10.36
CA SER A 79 -18.91 -20.64 -11.04
C SER A 79 -19.18 -20.22 -12.49
N SER A 80 -19.68 -21.13 -13.31
CA SER A 80 -20.11 -20.83 -14.69
C SER A 80 -21.56 -21.25 -14.86
N PRO A 81 -22.53 -20.49 -14.34
CA PRO A 81 -23.95 -20.84 -14.43
C PRO A 81 -24.42 -20.90 -15.89
N ASP A 82 -25.50 -21.66 -16.14
CA ASP A 82 -26.10 -21.81 -17.47
C ASP A 82 -26.58 -20.48 -18.06
N THR A 83 -26.99 -19.56 -17.20
CA THR A 83 -27.41 -18.21 -17.56
C THR A 83 -26.89 -17.19 -16.57
N VAL A 84 -26.44 -16.04 -17.06
CA VAL A 84 -25.98 -14.92 -16.23
C VAL A 84 -26.23 -13.60 -16.96
N ALA A 85 -26.75 -12.59 -16.26
CA ALA A 85 -27.00 -11.26 -16.83
C ALA A 85 -27.78 -11.26 -18.16
N GLY A 86 -28.72 -12.20 -18.33
CA GLY A 86 -29.49 -12.38 -19.57
C GLY A 86 -28.77 -13.14 -20.69
N LEU A 87 -27.49 -13.47 -20.51
CA LEU A 87 -26.71 -14.28 -21.43
C LEU A 87 -26.89 -15.78 -21.12
N ARG A 88 -26.66 -16.64 -22.12
CA ARG A 88 -26.73 -18.10 -22.00
C ARG A 88 -25.40 -18.75 -22.34
N ARG A 89 -24.93 -19.68 -21.50
CA ARG A 89 -23.65 -20.37 -21.73
C ARG A 89 -23.69 -21.12 -23.07
N ASP A 90 -22.60 -21.05 -23.81
CA ASP A 90 -22.38 -21.84 -25.01
C ASP A 90 -21.62 -23.12 -24.67
N ASP A 91 -22.34 -24.23 -24.70
CA ASP A 91 -21.83 -25.57 -24.42
C ASP A 91 -21.37 -26.31 -25.69
N SER A 92 -21.30 -25.63 -26.83
CA SER A 92 -20.75 -26.21 -28.05
C SER A 92 -19.26 -26.54 -27.90
N GLU A 93 -18.81 -27.58 -28.60
CA GLU A 93 -17.40 -28.02 -28.57
C GLU A 93 -16.43 -26.91 -28.96
N ARG A 94 -16.81 -26.07 -29.93
CA ARG A 94 -16.03 -24.91 -30.34
C ARG A 94 -15.84 -23.91 -29.20
N ALA A 95 -16.92 -23.54 -28.52
CA ALA A 95 -16.89 -22.61 -27.41
C ALA A 95 -16.04 -23.14 -26.24
N ARG A 96 -16.18 -24.43 -25.93
CA ARG A 96 -15.37 -25.11 -24.92
C ARG A 96 -13.89 -25.12 -25.27
N SER A 97 -13.54 -25.49 -26.50
CA SER A 97 -12.15 -25.49 -26.97
C SER A 97 -11.51 -24.09 -26.92
N THR A 98 -12.26 -23.04 -27.31
CA THR A 98 -11.77 -21.65 -27.19
C THR A 98 -11.57 -21.24 -25.73
N ALA A 99 -12.52 -21.59 -24.85
CA ALA A 99 -12.41 -21.30 -23.43
C ALA A 99 -11.24 -22.05 -22.77
N GLU A 100 -11.00 -23.31 -23.15
CA GLU A 100 -9.87 -24.11 -22.68
C GLU A 100 -8.53 -23.52 -23.12
N TYR A 101 -8.40 -23.14 -24.40
CA TYR A 101 -7.19 -22.51 -24.92
C TYR A 101 -6.81 -21.24 -24.14
N LEU A 102 -7.79 -20.36 -23.88
CA LEU A 102 -7.54 -19.11 -23.14
C LEU A 102 -7.28 -19.33 -21.66
N ARG A 103 -7.95 -20.32 -21.05
CA ARG A 103 -7.66 -20.74 -19.68
C ARG A 103 -6.22 -21.23 -19.55
N ASP A 104 -5.77 -22.05 -20.49
CA ASP A 104 -4.42 -22.62 -20.48
C ASP A 104 -3.36 -21.54 -20.71
N GLY A 105 -3.63 -20.59 -21.62
CA GLY A 105 -2.78 -19.39 -21.78
C GLY A 105 -2.68 -18.58 -20.49
N LEU A 106 -3.81 -18.22 -19.87
CA LEU A 106 -3.81 -17.48 -18.60
C LEU A 106 -3.08 -18.22 -17.47
N SER A 107 -3.25 -19.54 -17.39
CA SER A 107 -2.62 -20.37 -16.35
C SER A 107 -1.11 -20.57 -16.58
N ALA A 108 -0.63 -20.36 -17.81
CA ALA A 108 0.81 -20.34 -18.09
C ALA A 108 1.48 -19.06 -17.57
N ASP A 109 0.72 -17.96 -17.51
CA ASP A 109 1.22 -16.64 -17.07
C ASP A 109 0.97 -16.35 -15.59
N ILE A 110 -0.08 -16.94 -14.99
CA ILE A 110 -0.44 -16.77 -13.57
C ILE A 110 -0.69 -18.12 -12.90
N ASP A 111 -0.11 -18.28 -11.71
CA ASP A 111 -0.38 -19.42 -10.83
C ASP A 111 -1.78 -19.27 -10.18
N LEU A 112 -2.77 -19.89 -10.81
CA LEU A 112 -4.17 -19.91 -10.38
C LEU A 112 -4.49 -21.24 -9.69
N ASP A 113 -5.07 -21.18 -8.49
CA ASP A 113 -5.52 -22.39 -7.78
C ASP A 113 -6.63 -23.11 -8.55
N ARG A 114 -7.52 -22.32 -9.18
CA ARG A 114 -8.58 -22.78 -10.06
C ARG A 114 -8.75 -21.77 -11.19
N SER A 115 -8.67 -22.24 -12.43
CA SER A 115 -8.93 -21.44 -13.62
C SER A 115 -10.23 -21.89 -14.30
N PHE A 116 -10.93 -20.96 -14.93
CA PHE A 116 -12.12 -21.23 -15.72
C PHE A 116 -12.12 -20.38 -16.98
N GLY A 117 -12.80 -20.89 -18.00
CA GLY A 117 -13.11 -20.17 -19.23
C GLY A 117 -14.53 -20.52 -19.64
N THR A 118 -15.27 -19.53 -20.14
CA THR A 118 -16.64 -19.75 -20.62
C THR A 118 -17.00 -18.74 -21.69
N VAL A 119 -17.80 -19.20 -22.64
CA VAL A 119 -18.44 -18.34 -23.64
C VAL A 119 -19.92 -18.24 -23.32
N TYR A 120 -20.42 -17.01 -23.26
CA TYR A 120 -21.81 -16.67 -23.08
C TYR A 120 -22.36 -16.06 -24.36
N ARG A 121 -23.44 -16.60 -24.91
CA ARG A 121 -24.15 -16.01 -26.06
C ARG A 121 -25.17 -15.00 -25.58
N ASP A 122 -25.29 -13.90 -26.32
CA ASP A 122 -26.40 -12.97 -26.16
C ASP A 122 -27.59 -13.46 -26.99
N PRO A 123 -28.74 -13.80 -26.36
CA PRO A 123 -29.93 -14.22 -27.10
C PRO A 123 -30.49 -13.16 -28.03
N ALA A 124 -30.17 -11.87 -27.82
CA ALA A 124 -30.64 -10.77 -28.64
C ALA A 124 -29.78 -10.52 -29.90
N ASP A 125 -28.51 -10.94 -29.90
CA ASP A 125 -27.57 -10.75 -31.01
C ASP A 125 -26.41 -11.75 -30.91
N ASP A 126 -26.37 -12.71 -31.83
CA ASP A 126 -25.37 -13.79 -31.84
C ASP A 126 -23.92 -13.28 -32.01
N LYS A 127 -23.74 -12.06 -32.52
CA LYS A 127 -22.43 -11.41 -32.68
C LYS A 127 -21.90 -10.77 -31.40
N ARG A 128 -22.71 -10.69 -30.34
CA ARG A 128 -22.35 -10.06 -29.05
C ARG A 128 -22.08 -11.07 -27.95
N SER A 129 -21.55 -12.23 -28.32
CA SER A 129 -21.10 -13.24 -27.37
C SER A 129 -20.00 -12.67 -26.47
N VAL A 130 -20.00 -13.07 -25.21
CA VAL A 130 -19.03 -12.66 -24.20
C VAL A 130 -18.15 -13.85 -23.91
N LEU A 131 -16.85 -13.66 -24.07
CA LEU A 131 -15.85 -14.63 -23.67
C LEU A 131 -15.25 -14.16 -22.36
N ILE A 132 -15.31 -14.99 -21.33
CA ILE A 132 -14.79 -14.67 -20.00
C ILE A 132 -13.89 -15.80 -19.53
N PHE A 133 -12.76 -15.43 -18.95
CA PHE A 133 -11.79 -16.36 -18.39
C PHE A 133 -11.11 -15.74 -17.18
N GLY A 134 -10.68 -16.57 -16.24
CA GLY A 134 -10.16 -16.09 -14.97
C GLY A 134 -9.95 -17.22 -13.98
N GLY A 135 -9.80 -16.88 -12.72
CA GLY A 135 -9.60 -17.87 -11.68
C GLY A 135 -9.61 -17.29 -10.27
N THR A 136 -9.45 -18.19 -9.32
CA THR A 136 -9.26 -17.87 -7.90
C THR A 136 -7.80 -18.06 -7.54
N THR A 137 -7.22 -17.06 -6.88
CA THR A 137 -5.87 -17.10 -6.31
C THR A 137 -5.76 -15.99 -5.27
N LEU A 138 -4.78 -16.08 -4.38
CA LEU A 138 -4.51 -15.02 -3.41
C LEU A 138 -3.69 -13.90 -4.05
N LEU A 139 -4.34 -12.79 -4.36
CA LEU A 139 -3.68 -11.61 -4.93
C LEU A 139 -3.37 -10.58 -3.85
N TRP A 140 -2.10 -10.22 -3.69
CA TRP A 140 -1.70 -9.20 -2.71
C TRP A 140 -1.91 -7.77 -3.21
N GLN A 141 -1.74 -7.55 -4.52
CA GLN A 141 -1.87 -6.23 -5.15
C GLN A 141 -2.81 -6.32 -6.36
N PRO A 142 -4.14 -6.50 -6.13
CA PRO A 142 -5.09 -6.77 -7.22
C PRO A 142 -4.99 -5.78 -8.39
N GLU A 143 -4.75 -4.51 -8.12
CA GLU A 143 -4.58 -3.49 -9.16
C GLU A 143 -3.35 -3.73 -10.05
N ARG A 144 -2.19 -4.02 -9.45
CA ARG A 144 -0.95 -4.28 -10.19
C ARG A 144 -1.05 -5.57 -11.00
N ASP A 145 -1.64 -6.59 -10.42
CA ASP A 145 -1.84 -7.89 -11.06
C ASP A 145 -2.77 -7.75 -12.28
N LEU A 146 -3.87 -7.00 -12.13
CA LEU A 146 -4.79 -6.69 -13.23
C LEU A 146 -4.13 -5.86 -14.33
N ASP A 147 -3.34 -4.84 -13.99
CA ASP A 147 -2.61 -4.03 -14.98
C ASP A 147 -1.58 -4.85 -15.76
N THR A 148 -0.93 -5.81 -15.08
CA THR A 148 0.01 -6.73 -15.71
C THR A 148 -0.70 -7.62 -16.72
N LEU A 149 -1.88 -8.14 -16.38
CA LEU A 149 -2.70 -8.94 -17.29
C LEU A 149 -3.13 -8.17 -18.55
N PHE A 150 -3.60 -6.92 -18.41
CA PHE A 150 -3.94 -6.09 -19.57
C PHE A 150 -2.73 -5.81 -20.48
N ARG A 151 -1.54 -5.66 -19.89
CA ARG A 151 -0.29 -5.48 -20.64
C ARG A 151 0.13 -6.76 -21.37
N LEU A 152 -0.02 -7.94 -20.76
CA LEU A 152 0.30 -9.21 -21.42
C LEU A 152 -0.63 -9.46 -22.61
N MET A 153 -1.93 -9.24 -22.45
CA MET A 153 -2.87 -9.35 -23.58
C MET A 153 -2.58 -8.37 -24.71
N THR A 154 -2.04 -7.19 -24.39
CA THR A 154 -1.59 -6.20 -25.38
C THR A 154 -0.50 -6.75 -26.29
N ASP A 155 0.36 -7.61 -25.75
CA ASP A 155 1.47 -8.21 -26.48
C ASP A 155 1.00 -9.36 -27.41
N GLU A 156 -0.09 -10.05 -27.07
CA GLU A 156 -0.58 -11.23 -27.80
C GLU A 156 -1.78 -10.99 -28.74
N THR A 157 -2.76 -10.18 -28.31
CA THR A 157 -4.08 -10.07 -28.96
C THR A 157 -4.38 -8.69 -29.55
N GLY A 158 -3.40 -7.77 -29.50
CA GLY A 158 -3.56 -6.39 -29.94
C GLY A 158 -3.61 -5.43 -28.75
N LYS A 159 -3.09 -4.21 -28.97
CA LYS A 159 -2.88 -3.22 -27.91
C LYS A 159 -4.19 -2.80 -27.26
N VAL A 160 -4.29 -2.98 -25.94
CA VAL A 160 -5.37 -2.42 -25.13
C VAL A 160 -5.12 -0.91 -24.98
N THR A 161 -6.12 -0.12 -25.36
CA THR A 161 -6.09 1.35 -25.30
C THR A 161 -7.26 1.87 -24.49
N GLY A 162 -7.15 3.11 -24.00
CA GLY A 162 -8.22 3.74 -23.23
C GLY A 162 -8.57 3.02 -21.92
N LEU A 163 -7.62 2.27 -21.35
CA LEU A 163 -7.82 1.54 -20.10
C LEU A 163 -8.15 2.53 -18.98
N ARG A 164 -9.28 2.32 -18.31
CA ARG A 164 -9.75 3.15 -17.20
C ARG A 164 -10.49 2.32 -16.16
N GLU A 165 -10.52 2.83 -14.95
CA GLU A 165 -11.31 2.22 -13.88
C GLU A 165 -12.81 2.40 -14.09
N VAL A 166 -13.56 1.37 -13.71
CA VAL A 166 -15.02 1.33 -13.66
C VAL A 166 -15.46 0.78 -12.29
N SER A 167 -16.74 0.94 -11.96
CA SER A 167 -17.24 0.49 -10.64
C SER A 167 -17.10 -1.04 -10.48
N PRO A 168 -16.39 -1.53 -9.45
CA PRO A 168 -16.22 -2.97 -9.21
C PRO A 168 -17.46 -3.63 -8.57
N GLY A 169 -18.49 -2.85 -8.20
CA GLY A 169 -19.69 -3.33 -7.55
C GLY A 169 -19.48 -3.79 -6.10
N ARG A 170 -20.43 -4.58 -5.58
CA ARG A 170 -20.49 -4.99 -4.15
C ARG A 170 -19.27 -5.78 -3.66
N PHE A 171 -18.58 -6.47 -4.57
CA PHE A 171 -17.42 -7.28 -4.22
C PHE A 171 -16.16 -6.43 -3.95
N GLY A 172 -16.15 -5.17 -4.38
CA GLY A 172 -14.96 -4.32 -4.29
C GLY A 172 -13.80 -4.88 -5.10
N GLY A 173 -12.58 -4.54 -4.68
CA GLY A 173 -11.39 -4.72 -5.51
C GLY A 173 -11.34 -3.64 -6.59
N VAL A 174 -10.70 -3.96 -7.71
CA VAL A 174 -10.58 -3.07 -8.86
C VAL A 174 -11.29 -3.68 -10.07
N MET A 175 -11.79 -2.82 -10.94
CA MET A 175 -12.30 -3.22 -12.25
C MET A 175 -11.87 -2.17 -13.27
N LYS A 176 -11.30 -2.63 -14.38
CA LYS A 176 -10.81 -1.76 -15.45
C LYS A 176 -11.36 -2.23 -16.79
N CYS A 177 -11.58 -1.28 -17.69
CA CYS A 177 -12.06 -1.53 -19.03
C CYS A 177 -11.31 -0.68 -20.04
N GLY A 178 -11.10 -1.22 -21.24
CA GLY A 178 -10.51 -0.52 -22.38
C GLY A 178 -11.02 -1.09 -23.69
N THR A 179 -10.39 -0.67 -24.77
CA THR A 179 -10.67 -1.15 -26.13
C THR A 179 -9.45 -1.86 -26.67
N THR A 180 -9.66 -2.99 -27.32
CA THR A 180 -8.63 -3.66 -28.11
C THR A 180 -9.11 -3.86 -29.55
N SER A 181 -8.17 -4.00 -30.46
CA SER A 181 -8.42 -4.21 -31.89
C SER A 181 -7.97 -5.61 -32.26
N GLY A 182 -8.86 -6.42 -32.85
CA GLY A 182 -8.53 -7.74 -33.38
C GLY A 182 -8.95 -7.91 -34.84
N GLU A 183 -8.75 -9.11 -35.40
CA GLU A 183 -9.13 -9.43 -36.79
C GLU A 183 -10.64 -9.23 -37.07
N GLY A 184 -11.48 -9.27 -36.02
CA GLY A 184 -12.94 -9.05 -36.09
C GLY A 184 -13.39 -7.60 -35.86
N GLY A 185 -12.47 -6.65 -35.74
CA GLY A 185 -12.74 -5.24 -35.42
C GLY A 185 -12.43 -4.87 -33.97
N ASP A 186 -12.78 -3.64 -33.59
CA ASP A 186 -12.59 -3.14 -32.23
C ASP A 186 -13.65 -3.72 -31.29
N PHE A 187 -13.20 -4.18 -30.12
CA PHE A 187 -14.09 -4.67 -29.06
C PHE A 187 -13.63 -4.21 -27.68
N ALA A 188 -14.58 -4.11 -26.76
CA ALA A 188 -14.28 -3.76 -25.39
C ALA A 188 -13.70 -4.97 -24.66
N ILE A 189 -12.71 -4.71 -23.81
CA ILE A 189 -12.15 -5.70 -22.90
C ILE A 189 -12.19 -5.14 -21.49
N CYS A 190 -12.71 -5.92 -20.56
CA CYS A 190 -12.85 -5.52 -19.17
C CYS A 190 -12.35 -6.64 -18.26
N GLY A 191 -11.88 -6.29 -17.09
CA GLY A 191 -11.42 -7.25 -16.10
C GLY A 191 -11.56 -6.73 -14.70
N TRP A 192 -11.63 -7.64 -13.74
CA TRP A 192 -11.59 -7.30 -12.32
C TRP A 192 -10.50 -8.09 -11.63
N ALA A 193 -10.03 -7.54 -10.52
CA ALA A 193 -9.22 -8.27 -9.56
C ALA A 193 -9.61 -7.85 -8.14
N ASP A 194 -9.71 -8.83 -7.26
CA ASP A 194 -9.76 -8.67 -5.82
C ASP A 194 -8.77 -9.64 -5.17
N HIS A 195 -8.68 -9.67 -3.83
CA HIS A 195 -7.69 -10.51 -3.15
C HIS A 195 -7.94 -12.02 -3.29
N GLY A 196 -9.05 -12.47 -3.88
CA GLY A 196 -9.36 -13.91 -4.05
C GLY A 196 -9.69 -14.33 -5.48
N SER A 197 -9.80 -13.39 -6.41
CA SER A 197 -10.19 -13.67 -7.79
C SER A 197 -9.70 -12.63 -8.77
N VAL A 198 -9.47 -13.10 -9.99
CA VAL A 198 -9.19 -12.27 -11.15
C VAL A 198 -9.87 -12.86 -12.36
N ALA A 199 -10.42 -12.00 -13.22
CA ALA A 199 -10.96 -12.44 -14.50
C ALA A 199 -10.97 -11.30 -15.51
N MET A 200 -10.99 -11.71 -16.77
CA MET A 200 -11.05 -10.83 -17.93
C MET A 200 -12.13 -11.33 -18.88
N ALA A 201 -12.77 -10.39 -19.55
CA ALA A 201 -13.83 -10.68 -20.49
C ALA A 201 -13.78 -9.76 -21.70
N MET A 202 -14.03 -10.36 -22.86
CA MET A 202 -14.09 -9.69 -24.16
C MET A 202 -15.54 -9.51 -24.57
N PHE A 203 -15.86 -8.32 -25.08
CA PHE A 203 -17.21 -7.88 -25.43
C PHE A 203 -17.27 -7.33 -26.86
N PRO A 204 -17.26 -8.21 -27.88
CA PRO A 204 -17.55 -7.86 -29.27
C PRO A 204 -18.83 -7.04 -29.43
N GLY A 205 -18.78 -6.01 -30.28
CA GLY A 205 -19.94 -5.20 -30.64
C GLY A 205 -20.54 -4.39 -29.49
N ARG A 206 -19.82 -4.19 -28.39
CA ARG A 206 -20.27 -3.38 -27.24
C ARG A 206 -19.32 -2.23 -26.95
N PRO A 207 -19.84 -1.03 -26.62
CA PRO A 207 -19.02 0.05 -26.11
C PRO A 207 -18.52 -0.26 -24.69
N VAL A 208 -17.41 0.37 -24.32
CA VAL A 208 -16.69 0.14 -23.06
C VAL A 208 -17.58 0.31 -21.83
N ASP A 209 -18.44 1.33 -21.77
CA ASP A 209 -19.33 1.54 -20.62
C ASP A 209 -20.35 0.41 -20.45
N SER A 210 -21.01 0.00 -21.54
CA SER A 210 -21.96 -1.11 -21.50
C SER A 210 -21.28 -2.45 -21.20
N ALA A 211 -20.04 -2.63 -21.65
CA ALA A 211 -19.23 -3.81 -21.32
C ALA A 211 -18.88 -3.85 -19.83
N GLY A 212 -18.49 -2.71 -19.23
CA GLY A 212 -18.22 -2.60 -17.79
C GLY A 212 -19.46 -2.91 -16.93
N ASP A 213 -20.61 -2.36 -17.30
CA ASP A 213 -21.87 -2.66 -16.60
C ASP A 213 -22.30 -4.14 -16.73
N LEU A 214 -22.10 -4.73 -17.91
CA LEU A 214 -22.39 -6.14 -18.13
C LEU A 214 -21.41 -7.04 -17.36
N LEU A 215 -20.12 -6.72 -17.34
CA LEU A 215 -19.12 -7.46 -16.57
C LEU A 215 -19.45 -7.45 -15.08
N ARG A 216 -19.85 -6.29 -14.54
CA ARG A 216 -20.30 -6.19 -13.15
C ARG A 216 -21.47 -7.12 -12.87
N GLN A 217 -22.49 -7.14 -13.72
CA GLN A 217 -23.64 -8.06 -13.58
C GLN A 217 -23.24 -9.53 -13.72
N ILE A 218 -22.30 -9.84 -14.62
CA ILE A 218 -21.74 -11.19 -14.74
C ILE A 218 -21.07 -11.61 -13.43
N ARG A 219 -20.14 -10.79 -12.92
CA ARG A 219 -19.46 -11.02 -11.64
C ARG A 219 -20.44 -11.27 -10.50
N GLU A 220 -21.54 -10.51 -10.46
CA GLU A 220 -22.61 -10.69 -9.46
C GLU A 220 -23.27 -12.07 -9.47
N GLY A 221 -23.34 -12.74 -10.62
CA GLY A 221 -23.93 -14.07 -10.78
C GLY A 221 -22.92 -15.22 -10.76
N ILE A 222 -21.64 -14.95 -10.97
CA ILE A 222 -20.61 -16.01 -11.01
C ILE A 222 -19.74 -16.08 -9.76
N GLN A 223 -19.54 -14.97 -9.06
CA GLN A 223 -18.68 -14.92 -7.88
C GLN A 223 -19.49 -15.08 -6.58
N THR A 224 -19.01 -15.94 -5.70
CA THR A 224 -19.49 -16.09 -4.33
C THR A 224 -18.34 -16.01 -3.33
N ARG A 225 -18.66 -15.64 -2.08
CA ARG A 225 -17.72 -15.62 -0.95
C ARG A 225 -18.37 -16.37 0.21
N SER A 226 -17.66 -17.29 0.83
CA SER A 226 -18.13 -18.14 1.94
C SER A 226 -17.36 -17.90 3.22
#